data_AF-A0AAV6CV81-F1
#
_entry.id   AF-A0AAV6CV81-F1
#
_cell.length_a   1.000
_cell.length_b   1.000
_cell.length_c   1.000
_cell.angle_alpha   90.00
_cell.angle_beta   90.00
_cell.angle_gamma   90.00
#
_symmetry.space_group_name_H-M   'P 1'
#
loop_
_entity.id
_entity.type
_entity.pdbx_description
1 polymer ?
#
loop_
_entity_poly.entity_id
_entity_poly.type
_entity_poly.pdbx_seq_one_letter_code
_entity_poly.pdbx_strand_id
1 'polypeptide(L)'
;MHRYRAVLVGCGGRGQSHALGLLANPDRFELVALCDQDDARLGALAATLGISRGYADAEAMLAAERPDVLCFATPPAVRLELVELGVRHGVKAIALEKPLALSLAEARRIVTVCGDGVKAVVCHQLKHAAHWRRVKEIVDSGDIGAIRSFHATARPSMLRVGTHLVDALLWLGAG
;
A
#
# COMPACT_ATOMS: atom_id res chain seq x y z
N MET A 1 18.39 15.32 -4.21
CA MET A 1 17.72 14.17 -3.54
C MET A 1 17.64 13.02 -4.52
N HIS A 2 17.84 11.79 -4.05
CA HIS A 2 17.72 10.60 -4.89
C HIS A 2 16.23 10.35 -5.21
N ARG A 3 15.88 10.26 -6.49
CA ARG A 3 14.52 9.94 -6.96
C ARG A 3 14.39 8.42 -7.10
N TYR A 4 13.44 7.83 -6.40
CA TYR A 4 13.19 6.39 -6.41
C TYR A 4 12.35 6.00 -7.62
N ARG A 5 12.79 4.96 -8.34
CA ARG A 5 12.01 4.37 -9.43
C ARG A 5 10.92 3.49 -8.82
N ALA A 6 9.67 3.79 -9.13
CA ALA A 6 8.50 3.09 -8.61
C ALA A 6 7.73 2.41 -9.74
N VAL A 7 7.19 1.23 -9.46
CA VAL A 7 6.23 0.54 -10.32
C VAL A 7 4.92 0.30 -9.57
N LEU A 8 3.82 0.18 -10.31
CA LEU A 8 2.51 -0.13 -9.77
C LEU A 8 1.95 -1.44 -10.35
N VAL A 9 1.53 -2.37 -9.48
CA VAL A 9 0.72 -3.55 -9.87
C VAL A 9 -0.73 -3.39 -9.40
N GLY A 10 -1.67 -3.61 -10.32
CA GLY A 10 -3.11 -3.43 -10.12
C GLY A 10 -3.54 -2.02 -10.51
N CYS A 11 -4.19 -1.88 -11.67
CA CYS A 11 -4.63 -0.63 -12.30
C CYS A 11 -6.12 -0.31 -12.05
N GLY A 12 -6.73 -0.91 -11.02
CA GLY A 12 -8.08 -0.53 -10.58
C GLY A 12 -8.11 0.83 -9.85
N GLY A 13 -9.27 1.24 -9.34
CA GLY A 13 -9.43 2.57 -8.72
C GLY A 13 -8.50 2.86 -7.53
N ARG A 14 -8.13 1.84 -6.73
CA ARG A 14 -7.10 2.00 -5.69
C ARG A 14 -5.71 2.13 -6.28
N GLY A 15 -5.39 1.37 -7.31
CA GLY A 15 -4.15 1.51 -8.09
C GLY A 15 -3.97 2.92 -8.61
N GLN A 16 -5.01 3.47 -9.26
CA GLN A 16 -5.03 4.86 -9.71
C GLN A 16 -4.74 5.85 -8.58
N SER A 17 -5.35 5.66 -7.40
CA SER A 17 -5.08 6.52 -6.24
C SER A 17 -3.62 6.48 -5.80
N HIS A 18 -2.99 5.29 -5.80
CA HIS A 18 -1.57 5.13 -5.47
C HIS A 18 -0.65 5.74 -6.54
N ALA A 19 -0.96 5.52 -7.84
CA ALA A 19 -0.22 6.15 -8.93
C ALA A 19 -0.26 7.67 -8.84
N LEU A 20 -1.43 8.27 -8.59
CA LEU A 20 -1.57 9.71 -8.40
C LEU A 20 -0.77 10.20 -7.18
N GLY A 21 -0.75 9.44 -6.09
CA GLY A 21 0.09 9.75 -4.92
C GLY A 21 1.58 9.77 -5.25
N LEU A 22 2.07 8.81 -6.02
CA LEU A 22 3.46 8.78 -6.50
C LEU A 22 3.76 9.98 -7.41
N LEU A 23 2.88 10.26 -8.38
CA LEU A 23 3.03 11.36 -9.34
C LEU A 23 2.93 12.75 -8.68
N ALA A 24 2.19 12.87 -7.58
CA ALA A 24 2.12 14.10 -6.79
C ALA A 24 3.42 14.41 -6.01
N ASN A 25 4.38 13.49 -5.97
CA ASN A 25 5.67 13.64 -5.29
C ASN A 25 6.86 13.42 -6.25
N PRO A 26 6.98 14.21 -7.34
CA PRO A 26 7.93 13.95 -8.43
C PRO A 26 9.40 14.18 -8.06
N ASP A 27 9.66 14.90 -6.96
CA ASP A 27 10.99 15.09 -6.37
C ASP A 27 11.47 13.86 -5.57
N ARG A 28 10.58 12.89 -5.31
CA ARG A 28 10.85 11.65 -4.59
C ARG A 28 10.68 10.41 -5.45
N PHE A 29 9.69 10.40 -6.35
CA PHE A 29 9.34 9.21 -7.12
C PHE A 29 9.30 9.47 -8.62
N GLU A 30 9.65 8.45 -9.37
CA GLU A 30 9.38 8.33 -10.79
C GLU A 30 8.54 7.06 -10.98
N LEU A 31 7.27 7.21 -11.38
CA LEU A 31 6.44 6.05 -11.72
C LEU A 31 6.84 5.57 -13.13
N VAL A 32 7.61 4.49 -13.20
CA VAL A 32 8.26 4.06 -14.44
C VAL A 32 7.42 3.08 -15.24
N ALA A 33 6.54 2.31 -14.60
CA ALA A 33 5.69 1.32 -15.27
C ALA A 33 4.43 0.97 -14.46
N LEU A 34 3.46 0.44 -15.20
CA LEU A 34 2.20 -0.10 -14.68
C LEU A 34 2.08 -1.58 -15.05
N CYS A 35 1.40 -2.36 -14.20
CA CYS A 35 1.09 -3.75 -14.46
C CYS A 35 -0.35 -4.10 -14.04
N ASP A 36 -1.08 -4.78 -14.91
CA ASP A 36 -2.38 -5.41 -14.63
C ASP A 36 -2.60 -6.54 -15.64
N GLN A 37 -3.25 -7.62 -15.24
CA GLN A 37 -3.60 -8.73 -16.14
C GLN A 37 -4.77 -8.36 -17.08
N ASP A 38 -5.49 -7.28 -16.77
CA ASP A 38 -6.58 -6.75 -17.57
C ASP A 38 -6.08 -5.61 -18.45
N ASP A 39 -5.92 -5.91 -19.75
CA ASP A 39 -5.42 -4.97 -20.76
C ASP A 39 -6.25 -3.69 -20.86
N ALA A 40 -7.56 -3.76 -20.62
CA ALA A 40 -8.44 -2.60 -20.68
C ALA A 40 -8.18 -1.65 -19.50
N ARG A 41 -8.05 -2.20 -18.29
CA ARG A 41 -7.67 -1.40 -17.10
C ARG A 41 -6.26 -0.83 -17.22
N LEU A 42 -5.31 -1.63 -17.68
CA LEU A 42 -3.94 -1.21 -17.90
C LEU A 42 -3.87 -0.06 -18.92
N GLY A 43 -4.48 -0.24 -20.09
CA GLY A 43 -4.49 0.75 -21.17
C GLY A 43 -5.19 2.05 -20.76
N ALA A 44 -6.34 1.97 -20.08
CA ALA A 44 -7.06 3.14 -19.61
C ALA A 44 -6.24 3.97 -18.61
N LEU A 45 -5.61 3.33 -17.62
CA LEU A 45 -4.79 4.03 -16.64
C LEU A 45 -3.50 4.58 -17.25
N ALA A 46 -2.83 3.78 -18.10
CA ALA A 46 -1.63 4.19 -18.84
C ALA A 46 -1.89 5.45 -19.67
N ALA A 47 -2.99 5.48 -20.44
CA ALA A 47 -3.40 6.65 -21.21
C ALA A 47 -3.73 7.86 -20.33
N THR A 48 -4.46 7.64 -19.23
CA THR A 48 -4.83 8.69 -18.27
C THR A 48 -3.61 9.36 -17.64
N LEU A 49 -2.57 8.58 -17.34
CA LEU A 49 -1.38 9.06 -16.63
C LEU A 49 -0.20 9.39 -17.55
N GLY A 50 -0.29 9.11 -18.85
CA GLY A 50 0.81 9.27 -19.79
C GLY A 50 1.99 8.32 -19.54
N ILE A 51 1.74 7.13 -18.97
CA ILE A 51 2.78 6.12 -18.72
C ILE A 51 2.79 5.11 -19.87
N SER A 52 3.86 5.10 -20.66
CA SER A 52 3.96 4.26 -21.86
C SER A 52 4.34 2.79 -21.60
N ARG A 53 4.90 2.49 -20.43
CA ARG A 53 5.38 1.15 -20.08
C ARG A 53 4.32 0.39 -19.27
N GLY A 54 3.57 -0.46 -19.96
CA GLY A 54 2.57 -1.37 -19.38
C GLY A 54 2.99 -2.83 -19.51
N TYR A 55 2.68 -3.65 -18.50
CA TYR A 55 3.02 -5.07 -18.45
C TYR A 55 1.82 -5.90 -18.00
N ALA A 56 1.62 -7.06 -18.63
CA ALA A 56 0.63 -8.05 -18.17
C ALA A 56 1.19 -8.99 -17.08
N ASP A 57 2.51 -9.02 -16.90
CA ASP A 57 3.22 -9.89 -15.97
C ASP A 57 4.14 -9.08 -15.04
N ALA A 58 4.04 -9.36 -13.74
CA ALA A 58 4.77 -8.60 -12.71
C ALA A 58 6.27 -8.95 -12.69
N GLU A 59 6.64 -10.20 -12.95
CA GLU A 59 8.05 -10.62 -12.94
C GLU A 59 8.80 -10.01 -14.14
N ALA A 60 8.18 -10.01 -15.32
CA ALA A 60 8.69 -9.33 -16.51
C ALA A 60 8.87 -7.82 -16.28
N MET A 61 7.90 -7.16 -15.63
CA MET A 61 8.03 -5.74 -15.25
C MET A 61 9.21 -5.52 -14.31
N LEU A 62 9.33 -6.32 -13.24
CA LEU A 62 10.41 -6.18 -12.26
C LEU A 62 11.80 -6.44 -12.88
N ALA A 63 11.91 -7.42 -13.77
CA ALA A 63 13.13 -7.75 -14.50
C ALA A 63 13.56 -6.61 -15.45
N ALA A 64 12.61 -6.04 -16.20
CA ALA A 64 12.87 -4.97 -17.15
C ALA A 64 13.20 -3.64 -16.46
N GLU A 65 12.38 -3.24 -15.48
CA GLU A 65 12.43 -1.91 -14.90
C GLU A 65 13.40 -1.76 -13.72
N ARG A 66 13.70 -2.87 -13.02
CA ARG A 66 14.55 -2.90 -11.81
C ARG A 66 14.23 -1.74 -10.84
N PRO A 67 13.00 -1.64 -10.34
CA PRO A 67 12.57 -0.49 -9.54
C PRO A 67 13.11 -0.53 -8.11
N ASP A 68 13.19 0.63 -7.48
CA ASP A 68 13.47 0.75 -6.04
C ASP A 68 12.22 0.44 -5.19
N VAL A 69 11.03 0.79 -5.71
CA VAL A 69 9.76 0.71 -5.00
C VAL A 69 8.75 -0.11 -5.79
N LEU A 70 8.20 -1.14 -5.15
CA LEU A 70 7.08 -1.91 -5.66
C LEU A 70 5.81 -1.49 -4.92
N CYS A 71 4.90 -0.81 -5.61
CA CYS A 71 3.58 -0.47 -5.09
C CYS A 71 2.53 -1.40 -5.68
N PHE A 72 1.58 -1.91 -4.89
CA PHE A 72 0.49 -2.70 -5.45
C PHE A 72 -0.85 -2.59 -4.73
N ALA A 73 -1.89 -2.59 -5.55
CA ALA A 73 -3.30 -2.53 -5.16
C ALA A 73 -4.08 -3.72 -5.73
N THR A 74 -3.60 -4.92 -5.44
CA THR A 74 -4.14 -6.21 -5.92
C THR A 74 -5.05 -6.88 -4.89
N PRO A 75 -5.83 -7.92 -5.24
CA PRO A 75 -6.51 -8.77 -4.27
C PRO A 75 -5.51 -9.40 -3.26
N PRO A 76 -5.90 -9.64 -1.99
CA PRO A 76 -4.98 -10.17 -0.98
C PRO A 76 -4.31 -11.49 -1.34
N ALA A 77 -4.99 -12.38 -2.06
CA ALA A 77 -4.54 -13.74 -2.36
C ALA A 77 -3.23 -13.82 -3.16
N VAL A 78 -2.83 -12.74 -3.87
CA VAL A 78 -1.60 -12.72 -4.68
C VAL A 78 -0.47 -11.90 -4.04
N ARG A 79 -0.68 -11.33 -2.85
CA ARG A 79 0.26 -10.36 -2.28
C ARG A 79 1.54 -11.00 -1.77
N LEU A 80 1.46 -12.20 -1.19
CA LEU A 80 2.66 -12.91 -0.75
C LEU A 80 3.61 -13.17 -1.94
N GLU A 81 3.08 -13.64 -3.07
CA GLU A 81 3.86 -13.88 -4.28
C GLU A 81 4.50 -12.59 -4.81
N LEU A 82 3.75 -11.48 -4.85
CA LEU A 82 4.29 -10.18 -5.25
C LEU A 82 5.39 -9.67 -4.30
N VAL A 83 5.26 -9.93 -3.00
CA VAL A 83 6.31 -9.59 -2.03
C VAL A 83 7.56 -10.44 -2.31
N GLU A 84 7.42 -11.75 -2.45
CA GLU A 84 8.54 -12.66 -2.75
C GLU A 84 9.23 -12.29 -4.08
N LEU A 85 8.46 -11.92 -5.11
CA LEU A 85 8.98 -11.39 -6.37
C LEU A 85 9.75 -10.08 -6.17
N GLY A 86 9.17 -9.12 -5.46
CA GLY A 86 9.83 -7.85 -5.16
C GLY A 86 11.18 -8.06 -4.47
N VAL A 87 11.21 -8.88 -3.43
CA VAL A 87 12.45 -9.20 -2.69
C VAL A 87 13.47 -9.89 -3.60
N ARG A 88 13.05 -10.87 -4.41
CA ARG A 88 13.93 -11.56 -5.37
C ARG A 88 14.56 -10.61 -6.39
N HIS A 89 13.80 -9.60 -6.84
CA HIS A 89 14.26 -8.58 -7.78
C HIS A 89 14.97 -7.39 -7.11
N GLY A 90 15.18 -7.44 -5.79
CA GLY A 90 15.99 -6.46 -5.06
C GLY A 90 15.30 -5.11 -4.83
N VAL A 91 13.97 -5.06 -4.78
CA VAL A 91 13.26 -3.83 -4.42
C VAL A 91 13.61 -3.42 -2.99
N LYS A 92 13.79 -2.12 -2.76
CA LYS A 92 14.18 -1.57 -1.45
C LYS A 92 12.96 -1.28 -0.57
N ALA A 93 11.82 -0.99 -1.19
CA ALA A 93 10.58 -0.71 -0.49
C ALA A 93 9.36 -1.33 -1.18
N ILE A 94 8.38 -1.71 -0.37
CA ILE A 94 7.11 -2.27 -0.81
C ILE A 94 5.97 -1.48 -0.17
N ALA A 95 5.04 -0.99 -0.98
CA ALA A 95 3.81 -0.35 -0.52
C ALA A 95 2.60 -1.18 -0.99
N LEU A 96 1.84 -1.74 -0.07
CA LEU A 96 0.76 -2.68 -0.39
C LEU A 96 -0.56 -2.31 0.25
N GLU A 97 -1.65 -2.53 -0.48
CA GLU A 97 -2.99 -2.38 0.07
C GLU A 97 -3.25 -3.34 1.25
N LYS A 98 -4.14 -2.91 2.13
CA LYS A 98 -4.68 -3.76 3.19
C LYS A 98 -5.77 -4.70 2.63
N PRO A 99 -6.21 -5.73 3.39
CA PRO A 99 -5.51 -6.31 4.54
C PRO A 99 -4.19 -6.95 4.12
N LEU A 100 -3.18 -6.98 4.98
CA LEU A 100 -1.86 -7.55 4.67
C LEU A 100 -1.96 -8.94 3.98
N ALA A 101 -2.79 -9.83 4.53
CA ALA A 101 -3.03 -11.18 4.04
C ALA A 101 -4.43 -11.68 4.45
N LEU A 102 -4.83 -12.87 3.97
CA LEU A 102 -6.07 -13.53 4.39
C LEU A 102 -5.91 -14.43 5.62
N SER A 103 -4.67 -14.76 6.00
CA SER A 103 -4.38 -15.56 7.18
C SER A 103 -3.20 -14.99 7.97
N LEU A 104 -3.13 -15.32 9.27
CA LEU A 104 -2.00 -14.93 10.10
C LEU A 104 -0.70 -15.61 9.66
N ALA A 105 -0.77 -16.85 9.17
CA ALA A 105 0.39 -17.57 8.66
C ALA A 105 1.00 -16.87 7.43
N GLU A 106 0.16 -16.47 6.48
CA GLU A 106 0.58 -15.71 5.30
C GLU A 106 1.09 -14.31 5.67
N ALA A 107 0.42 -13.61 6.61
CA ALA A 107 0.90 -12.33 7.12
C ALA A 107 2.30 -12.44 7.75
N ARG A 108 2.53 -13.47 8.58
CA ARG A 108 3.85 -13.76 9.17
C ARG A 108 4.87 -14.06 8.09
N ARG A 109 4.51 -14.82 7.07
CA ARG A 109 5.38 -15.12 5.94
C ARG A 109 5.80 -13.86 5.20
N ILE A 110 4.87 -12.94 4.92
CA ILE A 110 5.17 -11.64 4.30
C ILE A 110 6.19 -10.87 5.14
N VAL A 111 6.00 -10.80 6.47
CA VAL A 111 6.96 -10.14 7.37
C VAL A 111 8.34 -10.80 7.31
N THR A 112 8.40 -12.13 7.36
CA THR A 112 9.66 -12.88 7.24
C THR A 112 10.37 -12.63 5.91
N VAL A 113 9.63 -12.60 4.79
CA VAL A 113 10.20 -12.38 3.45
C VAL A 113 10.78 -10.98 3.32
N CYS A 114 10.09 -9.95 3.83
CA CYS A 114 10.62 -8.59 3.83
C CYS A 114 11.90 -8.47 4.67
N GLY A 115 11.92 -9.10 5.85
CA GLY A 115 13.02 -9.02 6.81
C GLY A 115 13.44 -7.58 7.11
N ASP A 116 14.72 -7.37 7.36
CA ASP A 116 15.29 -6.03 7.58
C ASP A 116 15.74 -5.34 6.27
N GLY A 117 15.83 -6.10 5.18
CA GLY A 117 16.35 -5.67 3.88
C GLY A 117 15.36 -4.84 3.06
N VAL A 118 14.05 -4.95 3.33
CA VAL A 118 13.00 -4.27 2.58
C VAL A 118 12.09 -3.47 3.51
N LYS A 119 11.91 -2.19 3.21
CA LYS A 119 10.96 -1.33 3.94
C LYS A 119 9.54 -1.56 3.40
N ALA A 120 8.71 -2.25 4.17
CA ALA A 120 7.33 -2.52 3.79
C ALA A 120 6.33 -1.63 4.54
N VAL A 121 5.30 -1.14 3.84
CA VAL A 121 4.18 -0.40 4.43
C VAL A 121 2.85 -0.98 3.95
N VAL A 122 1.97 -1.29 4.90
CA VAL A 122 0.57 -1.64 4.61
C VAL A 122 -0.26 -0.36 4.63
N CYS A 123 -1.00 -0.12 3.55
CA CYS A 123 -1.76 1.11 3.33
C CYS A 123 -3.05 1.15 4.17
N HIS A 124 -2.89 1.42 5.47
CA HIS A 124 -3.97 1.86 6.36
C HIS A 124 -4.04 3.39 6.36
N GLN A 125 -4.75 3.98 5.39
CA GLN A 125 -4.69 5.42 5.15
C GLN A 125 -5.38 6.28 6.20
N LEU A 126 -6.23 5.71 7.08
CA LEU A 126 -7.02 6.51 8.02
C LEU A 126 -6.15 7.40 8.90
N LYS A 127 -5.02 6.89 9.42
CA LYS A 127 -4.07 7.65 10.24
C LYS A 127 -3.48 8.90 9.57
N HIS A 128 -3.57 8.99 8.24
CA HIS A 128 -3.09 10.13 7.46
C HIS A 128 -4.20 11.15 7.12
N ALA A 129 -5.47 10.79 7.29
CA ALA A 129 -6.57 11.70 7.02
C ALA A 129 -6.66 12.79 8.09
N ALA A 130 -6.90 14.03 7.67
CA ALA A 130 -6.88 15.19 8.56
C ALA A 130 -7.81 15.05 9.78
N HIS A 131 -9.01 14.48 9.59
CA HIS A 131 -9.96 14.26 10.67
C HIS A 131 -9.46 13.22 11.69
N TRP A 132 -8.83 12.12 11.26
CA TRP A 132 -8.25 11.13 12.17
C TRP A 132 -7.00 11.65 12.88
N ARG A 133 -6.19 12.45 12.21
CA ARG A 133 -5.09 13.18 12.84
C ARG A 133 -5.58 14.12 13.94
N ARG A 134 -6.67 14.85 13.68
CA ARG A 134 -7.28 15.72 14.69
C ARG A 134 -7.80 14.93 15.90
N VAL A 135 -8.35 13.73 15.68
CA VAL A 135 -8.73 12.83 16.78
C VAL A 135 -7.51 12.42 17.60
N LYS A 136 -6.40 12.02 16.95
CA LYS A 136 -5.15 11.67 17.66
C LYS A 136 -4.62 12.85 18.48
N GLU A 137 -4.64 14.07 17.94
CA GLU A 137 -4.23 15.27 18.68
C GLU A 137 -5.05 15.50 19.95
N ILE A 138 -6.38 15.29 19.90
CA ILE A 138 -7.27 15.43 21.07
C ILE A 138 -7.02 14.31 22.10
N VAL A 139 -6.75 13.09 21.63
CA VAL A 139 -6.40 11.97 22.51
C VAL A 139 -5.05 12.23 23.20
N ASP A 140 -4.07 12.72 22.44
CA ASP A 140 -2.70 12.96 22.93
C ASP A 140 -2.57 14.19 23.81
N SER A 141 -3.44 15.19 23.63
CA SER A 141 -3.43 16.39 24.48
C SER A 141 -3.83 16.07 25.92
N GLY A 142 -4.58 14.97 26.15
CA GLY A 142 -5.13 14.62 27.45
C GLY A 142 -6.35 15.44 27.86
N ASP A 143 -6.88 16.31 26.98
CA ASP A 143 -8.02 17.19 27.28
C ASP A 143 -9.30 16.41 27.64
N ILE A 144 -9.42 15.16 27.15
CA ILE A 144 -10.55 14.26 27.41
C ILE A 144 -10.27 13.27 28.56
N GLY A 145 -9.16 13.44 29.28
CA GLY A 145 -8.73 12.54 30.34
C GLY A 145 -8.24 11.19 29.83
N ALA A 146 -8.12 10.22 30.75
CA ALA A 146 -7.65 8.88 30.41
C ALA A 146 -8.68 8.14 29.55
N ILE A 147 -8.25 7.65 28.38
CA ILE A 147 -9.07 6.81 27.52
C ILE A 147 -9.47 5.53 28.25
N ARG A 148 -10.77 5.25 28.31
CA ARG A 148 -11.32 4.03 28.93
C ARG A 148 -11.75 2.99 27.92
N SER A 149 -12.30 3.42 26.79
CA SER A 149 -12.78 2.52 25.75
C SER A 149 -12.86 3.22 24.40
N PHE A 150 -12.77 2.43 23.34
CA PHE A 150 -13.09 2.84 21.98
C PHE A 150 -14.25 1.99 21.46
N HIS A 151 -15.19 2.62 20.75
CA HIS A 151 -16.27 1.93 20.07
C HIS A 151 -16.27 2.34 18.60
N ALA A 152 -16.29 1.36 17.69
CA ALA A 152 -16.29 1.63 16.26
C ALA A 152 -17.06 0.56 15.49
N THR A 153 -17.77 0.99 14.45
CA THR A 153 -18.60 0.12 13.60
C THR A 153 -18.16 0.22 12.15
N ALA A 154 -17.95 -0.93 11.50
CA ALA A 154 -17.59 -1.02 10.09
C ALA A 154 -18.64 -1.75 9.28
N ARG A 155 -18.87 -1.28 8.05
CA ARG A 155 -19.57 -2.00 6.98
C ARG A 155 -18.71 -1.92 5.71
N PRO A 156 -18.75 -2.91 4.81
CA PRO A 156 -19.60 -4.10 4.85
C PRO A 156 -19.01 -5.30 5.61
N SER A 157 -17.69 -5.36 5.86
CA SER A 157 -17.08 -6.50 6.55
C SER A 157 -15.78 -6.16 7.27
N MET A 158 -15.34 -7.07 8.15
CA MET A 158 -14.10 -6.93 8.93
C MET A 158 -12.86 -6.84 8.03
N LEU A 159 -12.73 -7.73 7.04
CA LEU A 159 -11.56 -7.72 6.14
C LEU A 159 -11.54 -6.47 5.23
N ARG A 160 -12.71 -5.99 4.81
CA ARG A 160 -12.81 -4.83 3.91
C ARG A 160 -12.70 -3.49 4.60
N VAL A 161 -13.25 -3.31 5.80
CA VAL A 161 -13.24 -2.00 6.49
C VAL A 161 -12.79 -2.13 7.95
N GLY A 162 -13.16 -3.22 8.63
CA GLY A 162 -12.77 -3.43 10.04
C GLY A 162 -11.26 -3.37 10.29
N THR A 163 -10.44 -3.83 9.35
CA THR A 163 -8.97 -3.75 9.44
C THR A 163 -8.45 -2.32 9.53
N HIS A 164 -9.14 -1.33 8.92
CA HIS A 164 -8.79 0.08 9.15
C HIS A 164 -9.12 0.54 10.56
N LEU A 165 -10.27 0.11 11.10
CA LEU A 165 -10.67 0.51 12.45
C LEU A 165 -9.75 -0.12 13.50
N VAL A 166 -9.42 -1.40 13.37
CA VAL A 166 -8.48 -2.06 14.29
C VAL A 166 -7.13 -1.32 14.30
N ASP A 167 -6.56 -1.04 13.13
CA ASP A 167 -5.31 -0.27 13.02
C ASP A 167 -5.45 1.14 13.63
N ALA A 168 -6.51 1.86 13.31
CA ALA A 168 -6.74 3.21 13.82
C ALA A 168 -6.93 3.24 15.34
N LEU A 169 -7.66 2.28 15.92
CA LEU A 169 -7.89 2.20 17.36
C LEU A 169 -6.62 1.81 18.13
N LEU A 170 -5.82 0.89 17.59
CA LEU A 170 -4.50 0.58 18.14
C LEU A 170 -3.58 1.80 18.08
N TRP A 171 -3.61 2.54 16.98
CA TRP A 171 -2.84 3.77 16.83
C TRP A 171 -3.29 4.88 17.78
N LEU A 172 -4.60 5.07 17.98
CA LEU A 172 -5.13 6.04 18.94
C LEU A 172 -4.83 5.66 20.40
N GLY A 173 -4.82 4.36 20.71
CA GLY A 173 -4.53 3.86 22.05
C GLY A 173 -3.04 3.76 22.39
N ALA A 174 -2.17 3.76 21.39
CA ALA A 174 -0.72 3.80 21.58
C ALA A 174 -0.28 5.25 21.87
N GLY A 175 0.21 5.47 23.10
CA GLY A 175 0.85 6.72 23.52
C GLY A 175 2.13 7.00 22.75
#